data_AF-A0AA36M241-F1
#
_entry.id   AF-A0AA36M241-F1
#
_cell.length_a   1.000
_cell.length_b   1.000
_cell.length_c   1.000
_cell.angle_alpha   90.00
_cell.angle_beta   90.00
_cell.angle_gamma   90.00
#
_symmetry.space_group_name_H-M   'P 1'
#
loop_
_entity.id
_entity.type
_entity.pdbx_description
1 polymer ?
#
loop_
_entity_poly.entity_id
_entity_poly.type
_entity_poly.pdbx_seq_one_letter_code
_entity_poly.pdbx_strand_id
1 'polypeptide(L)'
;MRYLAIILITLLIFKGVRSQDSTTAAVAAGGETTAAAGGETTAAAGGETTAAAGGETTAAAGETTAAGGETTGAGGGETTAAAGGETTAAAGETTAAGGETTGAGGSTAAGGDSTTAAEGATTGRTGTGAETTGAGTTGKTTVAGGTTTGAGAGETTTTGQKETEAPVPPANNQMCPGNKRTNDKIRKKALDLTNWRRSVLAQGQVVKRNGVYMPTAANMQKLRYDCDLELKARDRAEACQPVENEANTQDYQENRYYIPKSDVASAEAPRVDAMAASIKEWWKRVRLDEPIGLQCYFRAKHESMQVRTFTRMAWANTNKMGCTVQECGDQWHAVCLYSPPGNKVEERIYIPGTTCTMCPVGTSCDRALGLCEAP
;
A
#
# COMPACT_ATOMS: atom_id res chain seq x y z
N MET A 1 15.57 -5.40 72.20
CA MET A 1 14.35 -5.60 71.40
C MET A 1 14.64 -5.00 70.03
N ARG A 2 15.14 -5.81 69.09
CA ARG A 2 14.41 -6.46 67.97
C ARG A 2 13.85 -5.43 66.97
N TYR A 3 13.99 -5.77 65.67
CA TYR A 3 13.80 -4.97 64.44
C TYR A 3 15.06 -4.18 64.04
N LEU A 4 15.73 -4.37 62.90
CA LEU A 4 15.39 -5.02 61.62
C LEU A 4 16.65 -5.70 61.07
N ALA A 5 16.55 -7.00 60.78
CA ALA A 5 17.53 -7.75 60.00
C ALA A 5 17.05 -7.83 58.54
N ILE A 6 17.96 -8.25 57.65
CA ILE A 6 17.78 -8.68 56.25
C ILE A 6 18.20 -7.62 55.21
N ILE A 7 19.51 -7.43 55.11
CA ILE A 7 20.23 -7.23 53.83
C ILE A 7 21.44 -8.18 53.91
N LEU A 8 21.75 -8.84 52.78
CA LEU A 8 22.82 -9.84 52.56
C LEU A 8 22.48 -11.30 52.87
N ILE A 9 22.09 -12.02 51.82
CA ILE A 9 22.46 -13.37 51.37
C ILE A 9 21.75 -13.44 50.00
N THR A 10 22.39 -13.46 48.82
CA THR A 10 23.22 -14.56 48.31
C THR A 10 23.89 -14.10 47.00
N LEU A 11 25.21 -14.21 46.92
CA LEU A 11 25.97 -14.25 45.69
C LEU A 11 26.54 -15.69 45.60
N LEU A 12 26.47 -16.28 44.40
CA LEU A 12 27.07 -17.55 43.96
C LEU A 12 26.22 -18.83 44.05
N ILE A 13 25.43 -19.08 42.99
CA ILE A 13 25.49 -20.36 42.26
C ILE A 13 25.51 -20.03 40.75
N PHE A 14 26.71 -19.92 40.18
CA PHE A 14 26.94 -19.94 38.74
C PHE A 14 27.32 -21.38 38.37
N LYS A 15 26.36 -22.14 37.84
CA LYS A 15 26.60 -23.31 36.98
C LYS A 15 25.31 -23.69 36.24
N GLY A 16 25.25 -23.25 34.99
CA GLY A 16 24.59 -23.96 33.89
C GLY A 16 23.07 -24.09 33.93
N VAL A 17 22.36 -23.05 33.47
CA VAL A 17 21.05 -23.21 32.82
C VAL A 17 21.09 -22.33 31.56
N ARG A 18 20.92 -22.95 30.38
CA ARG A 18 20.60 -22.23 29.14
C ARG A 18 19.24 -21.57 29.34
N SER A 19 19.19 -20.24 29.37
CA SER A 19 17.93 -19.48 29.36
C SER A 19 17.20 -19.72 28.04
N GLN A 20 15.98 -20.24 28.14
CA GLN A 20 14.87 -19.93 27.23
C GLN A 20 13.87 -19.14 28.08
N ASP A 21 14.02 -17.82 28.14
CA ASP A 21 12.97 -16.96 28.71
C ASP A 21 11.85 -16.80 27.66
N SER A 22 10.75 -17.52 27.86
CA SER A 22 9.47 -17.27 27.18
C SER A 22 8.83 -16.03 27.79
N THR A 23 8.59 -15.00 26.97
CA THR A 23 7.92 -13.76 27.39
C THR A 23 6.44 -13.86 27.03
N THR A 24 5.55 -14.00 28.01
CA THR A 24 4.09 -13.99 27.78
C THR A 24 3.56 -12.56 27.88
N ALA A 25 2.98 -12.04 26.80
CA ALA A 25 2.30 -10.73 26.79
C ALA A 25 0.78 -10.92 26.79
N ALA A 26 0.11 -10.49 27.86
CA ALA A 26 -1.35 -10.46 27.96
C ALA A 26 -1.82 -9.00 28.06
N VAL A 27 -2.66 -8.55 27.12
CA VAL A 27 -3.17 -7.16 27.06
C VAL A 27 -4.71 -7.14 27.00
N ALA A 28 -5.31 -6.19 27.73
CA ALA A 28 -6.75 -6.02 27.86
C ALA A 28 -7.39 -5.21 26.70
N ALA A 29 -8.68 -5.46 26.47
CA ALA A 29 -9.48 -5.12 25.29
C ALA A 29 -9.40 -3.67 24.77
N GLY A 30 -9.36 -3.53 23.43
CA GLY A 30 -9.59 -2.28 22.69
C GLY A 30 -8.36 -1.44 22.30
N GLY A 31 -7.14 -1.97 22.46
CA GLY A 31 -5.89 -1.29 22.08
C GLY A 31 -5.05 -2.06 21.05
N GLU A 32 -4.22 -1.34 20.31
CA GLU A 32 -3.20 -1.92 19.42
C GLU A 32 -2.14 -2.64 20.25
N THR A 33 -1.84 -3.90 19.91
CA THR A 33 -0.88 -4.73 20.65
C THR A 33 0.29 -5.10 19.75
N THR A 34 1.51 -4.74 20.15
CA THR A 34 2.76 -5.14 19.47
C THR A 34 3.61 -6.00 20.39
N ALA A 35 3.88 -7.26 20.01
CA ALA A 35 4.71 -8.18 20.79
C ALA A 35 6.10 -8.41 20.15
N ALA A 36 7.13 -8.59 20.98
CA ALA A 36 8.50 -8.85 20.57
C ALA A 36 8.73 -10.33 20.18
N ALA A 37 9.78 -10.60 19.40
CA ALA A 37 10.04 -11.91 18.81
C ALA A 37 10.28 -13.02 19.86
N GLY A 38 9.68 -14.19 19.63
CA GLY A 38 9.97 -15.43 20.37
C GLY A 38 9.13 -15.71 21.63
N GLY A 39 8.04 -14.96 21.88
CA GLY A 39 7.15 -15.16 23.04
C GLY A 39 5.69 -15.48 22.66
N GLU A 40 4.95 -16.10 23.57
CA GLU A 40 3.50 -16.36 23.42
C GLU A 40 2.71 -15.06 23.60
N THR A 41 1.83 -14.75 22.64
CA THR A 41 1.04 -13.52 22.63
C THR A 41 -0.45 -13.85 22.67
N THR A 42 -1.14 -13.37 23.71
CA THR A 42 -2.61 -13.47 23.79
C THR A 42 -3.22 -12.07 23.82
N ALA A 43 -4.01 -11.74 22.79
CA ALA A 43 -4.69 -10.45 22.66
C ALA A 43 -6.21 -10.58 22.86
N ALA A 44 -6.76 -9.78 23.78
CA ALA A 44 -8.20 -9.71 24.02
C ALA A 44 -8.91 -8.74 23.05
N ALA A 45 -10.14 -9.10 22.67
CA ALA A 45 -10.93 -8.56 21.56
C ALA A 45 -10.88 -7.04 21.32
N GLY A 46 -10.82 -6.67 20.02
CA GLY A 46 -11.26 -5.36 19.52
C GLY A 46 -10.18 -4.40 19.01
N GLY A 47 -8.94 -4.86 18.79
CA GLY A 47 -7.82 -4.04 18.31
C GLY A 47 -6.93 -4.76 17.29
N GLU A 48 -6.02 -4.03 16.66
CA GLU A 48 -5.00 -4.57 15.75
C GLU A 48 -3.88 -5.25 16.55
N THR A 49 -3.54 -6.49 16.18
CA THR A 49 -2.49 -7.28 16.84
C THR A 49 -1.37 -7.55 15.86
N THR A 50 -0.15 -7.09 16.19
CA THR A 50 1.07 -7.37 15.43
C THR A 50 2.05 -8.16 16.30
N ALA A 51 2.36 -9.40 15.90
CA ALA A 51 3.33 -10.26 16.59
C ALA A 51 4.58 -10.49 15.73
N ALA A 52 5.77 -10.27 16.33
CA ALA A 52 7.05 -10.52 15.69
C ALA A 52 7.47 -12.01 15.79
N ALA A 53 8.25 -12.46 14.81
CA ALA A 53 8.48 -13.86 14.45
C ALA A 53 8.79 -14.85 15.59
N GLY A 54 8.18 -16.04 15.50
CA GLY A 54 8.65 -17.27 16.14
C GLY A 54 7.93 -17.71 17.44
N GLY A 55 6.77 -17.15 17.76
CA GLY A 55 5.97 -17.51 18.95
C GLY A 55 4.50 -17.83 18.61
N GLU A 56 3.77 -18.43 19.55
CA GLU A 56 2.34 -18.71 19.43
C GLU A 56 1.52 -17.43 19.61
N THR A 57 0.58 -17.17 18.70
CA THR A 57 -0.27 -15.96 18.71
C THR A 57 -1.73 -16.36 18.75
N THR A 58 -2.43 -16.00 19.83
CA THR A 58 -3.88 -16.19 19.96
C THR A 58 -4.58 -14.83 20.02
N ALA A 59 -5.45 -14.56 19.06
CA ALA A 59 -6.25 -13.33 18.99
C ALA A 59 -7.75 -13.64 19.02
N ALA A 60 -8.46 -13.03 19.99
CA ALA A 60 -9.89 -13.29 20.17
C ALA A 60 -10.78 -12.61 19.11
N ALA A 61 -10.41 -11.41 18.64
CA ALA A 61 -11.08 -10.66 17.56
C ALA A 61 -10.26 -9.43 17.14
N GLY A 62 -10.26 -9.07 15.85
CA GLY A 62 -9.56 -7.91 15.29
C GLY A 62 -8.68 -8.27 14.09
N GLU A 63 -8.01 -7.28 13.50
CA GLU A 63 -7.00 -7.51 12.47
C GLU A 63 -5.74 -8.09 13.12
N THR A 64 -5.25 -9.22 12.60
CA THR A 64 -4.11 -9.95 13.18
C THR A 64 -3.04 -10.14 12.11
N THR A 65 -1.85 -9.60 12.37
CA THR A 65 -0.66 -9.83 11.55
C THR A 65 0.41 -10.56 12.36
N ALA A 66 0.74 -11.78 11.97
CA ALA A 66 1.76 -12.60 12.62
C ALA A 66 2.91 -12.93 11.65
N ALA A 67 4.15 -12.67 12.08
CA ALA A 67 5.35 -12.94 11.30
C ALA A 67 5.93 -14.35 11.53
N GLY A 68 5.08 -15.38 11.56
CA GLY A 68 5.44 -16.80 11.71
C GLY A 68 5.27 -17.35 13.13
N GLY A 69 5.05 -18.67 13.25
CA GLY A 69 4.61 -19.34 14.48
C GLY A 69 3.17 -19.87 14.36
N GLU A 70 2.68 -20.58 15.37
CA GLU A 70 1.28 -21.04 15.42
C GLU A 70 0.35 -19.83 15.66
N THR A 71 -0.67 -19.68 14.83
CA THR A 71 -1.57 -18.52 14.84
C THR A 71 -3.02 -18.98 14.93
N THR A 72 -3.71 -18.59 15.99
CA THR A 72 -5.15 -18.86 16.19
C THR A 72 -5.94 -17.55 16.21
N GLY A 73 -6.80 -17.35 15.22
CA GLY A 73 -7.74 -16.21 15.11
C GLY A 73 -9.19 -16.65 15.35
N ALA A 74 -9.80 -16.20 16.44
CA ALA A 74 -11.12 -16.68 16.87
C ALA A 74 -12.32 -15.81 16.42
N GLY A 75 -12.12 -14.66 15.76
CA GLY A 75 -13.20 -13.72 15.42
C GLY A 75 -12.96 -12.94 14.14
N GLY A 76 -14.06 -12.63 13.42
CA GLY A 76 -14.15 -12.23 12.00
C GLY A 76 -13.45 -10.96 11.49
N GLY A 77 -12.22 -10.70 11.93
CA GLY A 77 -11.29 -9.73 11.32
C GLY A 77 -10.40 -10.38 10.25
N GLU A 78 -9.53 -9.57 9.65
CA GLU A 78 -8.53 -10.05 8.68
C GLU A 78 -7.36 -10.71 9.42
N THR A 79 -6.99 -11.93 9.01
CA THR A 79 -5.86 -12.67 9.57
C THR A 79 -4.79 -12.85 8.49
N THR A 80 -3.63 -12.25 8.71
CA THR A 80 -2.46 -12.38 7.84
C THR A 80 -1.31 -13.08 8.57
N ALA A 81 -0.93 -14.27 8.10
CA ALA A 81 0.17 -15.05 8.65
C ALA A 81 1.30 -15.21 7.62
N ALA A 82 2.50 -14.74 7.99
CA ALA A 82 3.69 -14.84 7.16
C ALA A 82 4.54 -16.06 7.55
N ALA A 83 4.39 -17.12 6.76
CA ALA A 83 5.28 -18.27 6.58
C ALA A 83 5.61 -19.16 7.81
N GLY A 84 5.34 -20.47 7.65
CA GLY A 84 6.05 -21.54 8.34
C GLY A 84 5.44 -22.08 9.64
N GLY A 85 4.21 -21.72 9.98
CA GLY A 85 3.49 -22.23 11.16
C GLY A 85 2.04 -22.61 10.85
N GLU A 86 1.39 -23.33 11.77
CA GLU A 86 -0.03 -23.70 11.65
C GLU A 86 -0.91 -22.45 11.85
N THR A 87 -1.89 -22.27 10.97
CA THR A 87 -2.83 -21.15 11.02
C THR A 87 -4.25 -21.68 11.12
N THR A 88 -4.92 -21.37 12.24
CA THR A 88 -6.34 -21.70 12.43
C THR A 88 -7.15 -20.40 12.52
N ALA A 89 -8.12 -20.24 11.61
CA ALA A 89 -9.01 -19.09 11.57
C ALA A 89 -10.48 -19.53 11.63
N ALA A 90 -11.21 -19.03 12.62
CA ALA A 90 -12.61 -19.39 12.82
C ALA A 90 -13.57 -18.63 11.87
N ALA A 91 -13.25 -17.39 11.50
CA ALA A 91 -14.02 -16.55 10.60
C ALA A 91 -13.17 -15.38 10.04
N GLY A 92 -13.51 -14.85 8.86
CA GLY A 92 -12.90 -13.63 8.29
C GLY A 92 -12.09 -13.87 7.01
N GLU A 93 -11.42 -12.85 6.50
CA GLU A 93 -10.48 -13.01 5.38
C GLU A 93 -9.14 -13.53 5.94
N THR A 94 -8.65 -14.64 5.41
CA THR A 94 -7.43 -15.30 5.86
C THR A 94 -6.42 -15.36 4.73
N THR A 95 -5.25 -14.78 4.93
CA THR A 95 -4.11 -14.88 4.01
C THR A 95 -2.92 -15.55 4.72
N ALA A 96 -2.57 -16.76 4.30
CA ALA A 96 -1.46 -17.53 4.85
C ALA A 96 -0.41 -17.81 3.77
N ALA A 97 0.83 -17.34 4.00
CA ALA A 97 1.92 -17.48 3.04
C ALA A 97 2.61 -18.87 3.07
N GLY A 98 2.28 -19.76 4.02
CA GLY A 98 2.80 -21.13 4.12
C GLY A 98 2.46 -21.79 5.47
N GLY A 99 2.60 -23.12 5.57
CA GLY A 99 2.19 -23.93 6.74
C GLY A 99 0.82 -24.60 6.56
N GLU A 100 0.37 -25.37 7.56
CA GLU A 100 -0.98 -25.95 7.56
C GLU A 100 -2.01 -24.87 7.86
N THR A 101 -3.07 -24.79 7.08
CA THR A 101 -4.12 -23.76 7.24
C THR A 101 -5.49 -24.40 7.40
N THR A 102 -6.17 -24.12 8.50
CA THR A 102 -7.55 -24.54 8.77
C THR A 102 -8.46 -23.32 8.87
N GLY A 103 -9.37 -23.17 7.91
CA GLY A 103 -10.35 -22.09 7.87
C GLY A 103 -11.78 -22.60 8.08
N ALA A 104 -12.44 -22.18 9.15
CA ALA A 104 -13.82 -22.60 9.43
C ALA A 104 -14.89 -21.69 8.77
N GLY A 105 -14.52 -20.48 8.30
CA GLY A 105 -15.43 -19.58 7.58
C GLY A 105 -14.74 -18.36 6.96
N GLY A 106 -15.19 -17.90 5.78
CA GLY A 106 -14.72 -16.68 5.11
C GLY A 106 -13.91 -16.91 3.82
N SER A 107 -13.15 -15.93 3.35
CA SER A 107 -12.30 -16.08 2.16
C SER A 107 -10.89 -16.48 2.56
N THR A 108 -10.39 -17.61 2.06
CA THR A 108 -9.07 -18.15 2.43
C THR A 108 -8.14 -18.18 1.22
N ALA A 109 -7.00 -17.50 1.32
CA ALA A 109 -5.89 -17.57 0.39
C ALA A 109 -4.67 -18.19 1.08
N ALA A 110 -4.30 -19.41 0.69
CA ALA A 110 -3.22 -20.17 1.34
C ALA A 110 -2.18 -20.68 0.33
N GLY A 111 -0.90 -20.58 0.71
CA GLY A 111 0.26 -21.02 -0.09
C GLY A 111 1.05 -22.19 0.49
N GLY A 112 0.47 -22.95 1.45
CA GLY A 112 1.15 -24.00 2.22
C GLY A 112 0.88 -25.46 1.80
N ASP A 113 1.38 -26.40 2.60
CA ASP A 113 1.40 -27.85 2.30
C ASP A 113 0.03 -28.53 2.44
N SER A 114 -0.83 -28.03 3.32
CA SER A 114 -2.19 -28.55 3.55
C SER A 114 -3.17 -27.42 3.85
N THR A 115 -4.36 -27.48 3.25
CA THR A 115 -5.44 -26.49 3.48
C THR A 115 -6.78 -27.20 3.65
N THR A 116 -7.42 -27.00 4.80
CA THR A 116 -8.77 -27.50 5.09
C THR A 116 -9.71 -26.32 5.27
N ALA A 117 -10.77 -26.25 4.47
CA ALA A 117 -11.78 -25.18 4.56
C ALA A 117 -13.20 -25.77 4.68
N ALA A 118 -13.94 -25.33 5.70
CA ALA A 118 -15.29 -25.83 5.96
C ALA A 118 -16.36 -25.05 5.16
N GLU A 119 -16.26 -23.71 5.02
CA GLU A 119 -17.22 -22.87 4.27
C GLU A 119 -16.56 -21.58 3.73
N GLY A 120 -16.69 -21.29 2.42
CA GLY A 120 -16.18 -20.05 1.81
C GLY A 120 -15.46 -20.19 0.46
N ALA A 121 -14.91 -19.09 -0.06
CA ALA A 121 -14.13 -19.09 -1.31
C ALA A 121 -12.64 -19.34 -1.02
N THR A 122 -12.10 -20.44 -1.53
CA THR A 122 -10.71 -20.86 -1.28
C THR A 122 -9.86 -20.69 -2.54
N THR A 123 -8.70 -20.03 -2.40
CA THR A 123 -7.68 -19.94 -3.46
C THR A 123 -6.38 -20.53 -2.93
N GLY A 124 -6.03 -21.75 -3.38
CA GLY A 124 -4.79 -22.42 -3.02
C GLY A 124 -3.70 -22.23 -4.08
N ARG A 125 -2.44 -22.08 -3.65
CA ARG A 125 -1.26 -22.09 -4.52
C ARG A 125 -0.37 -23.28 -4.16
N THR A 126 -0.47 -24.37 -4.90
CA THR A 126 0.21 -25.63 -4.57
C THR A 126 1.66 -25.66 -5.06
N GLY A 127 2.58 -26.01 -4.16
CA GLY A 127 3.82 -26.73 -4.51
C GLY A 127 3.52 -28.20 -4.81
N THR A 128 4.44 -28.89 -5.48
CA THR A 128 4.31 -30.33 -5.80
C THR A 128 4.18 -31.17 -4.52
N GLY A 129 2.98 -31.64 -4.20
CA GLY A 129 2.69 -32.50 -3.05
C GLY A 129 1.51 -32.11 -2.15
N ALA A 130 0.85 -30.96 -2.40
CA ALA A 130 -0.21 -30.46 -1.53
C ALA A 130 -1.57 -31.17 -1.72
N GLU A 131 -2.26 -31.43 -0.61
CA GLU A 131 -3.60 -32.04 -0.56
C GLU A 131 -4.63 -30.97 -0.14
N THR A 132 -5.75 -30.88 -0.86
CA THR A 132 -6.83 -29.91 -0.56
C THR A 132 -8.15 -30.65 -0.43
N THR A 133 -8.74 -30.64 0.75
CA THR A 133 -10.02 -31.29 1.05
C THR A 133 -11.08 -30.23 1.36
N GLY A 134 -12.08 -30.12 0.49
CA GLY A 134 -13.26 -29.28 0.70
C GLY A 134 -14.46 -30.17 1.06
N ALA A 135 -15.10 -29.91 2.20
CA ALA A 135 -16.33 -30.59 2.60
C ALA A 135 -17.52 -29.64 2.43
N GLY A 136 -18.38 -29.87 1.42
CA GLY A 136 -19.72 -29.27 1.36
C GLY A 136 -19.98 -28.31 0.20
N THR A 137 -21.10 -28.55 -0.49
CA THR A 137 -21.61 -27.87 -1.68
C THR A 137 -21.96 -26.39 -1.44
N THR A 138 -21.18 -25.47 -2.03
CA THR A 138 -21.56 -24.17 -2.71
C THR A 138 -20.38 -23.19 -2.92
N GLY A 139 -19.14 -23.67 -3.08
CA GLY A 139 -17.96 -22.82 -3.38
C GLY A 139 -17.33 -23.10 -4.76
N LYS A 140 -16.83 -22.06 -5.44
CA LYS A 140 -16.10 -22.17 -6.72
C LYS A 140 -14.60 -22.38 -6.45
N THR A 141 -14.14 -23.61 -6.60
CA THR A 141 -12.71 -23.96 -6.55
C THR A 141 -12.06 -23.72 -7.91
N THR A 142 -10.93 -22.99 -7.96
CA THR A 142 -10.18 -22.76 -9.21
C THR A 142 -8.77 -23.35 -9.07
N VAL A 143 -8.44 -24.32 -9.92
CA VAL A 143 -7.12 -24.98 -9.98
C VAL A 143 -6.53 -24.73 -11.37
N ALA A 144 -5.25 -24.36 -11.49
CA ALA A 144 -4.62 -24.02 -12.77
C ALA A 144 -3.57 -25.07 -13.21
N GLY A 145 -3.82 -25.74 -14.35
CA GLY A 145 -2.83 -26.52 -15.11
C GLY A 145 -3.43 -27.48 -16.15
N GLY A 146 -3.25 -27.21 -17.46
CA GLY A 146 -3.52 -28.16 -18.57
C GLY A 146 -3.85 -27.51 -19.93
N THR A 147 -3.06 -27.83 -20.97
CA THR A 147 -3.08 -27.28 -22.35
C THR A 147 -4.13 -27.92 -23.28
N THR A 148 -4.72 -27.16 -24.23
CA THR A 148 -5.27 -27.70 -25.51
C THR A 148 -5.13 -26.71 -26.67
N THR A 149 -4.95 -27.26 -27.88
CA THR A 149 -4.70 -26.60 -29.18
C THR A 149 -5.90 -26.82 -30.13
N GLY A 150 -6.19 -25.87 -31.03
CA GLY A 150 -7.12 -26.09 -32.16
C GLY A 150 -7.28 -24.89 -33.10
N ALA A 151 -7.13 -25.12 -34.40
CA ALA A 151 -7.16 -24.15 -35.51
C ALA A 151 -8.47 -24.25 -36.33
N GLY A 152 -8.83 -23.20 -37.10
CA GLY A 152 -9.88 -23.26 -38.12
C GLY A 152 -10.24 -21.90 -38.72
N ALA A 153 -10.42 -21.86 -40.05
CA ALA A 153 -10.42 -20.69 -40.93
C ALA A 153 -11.80 -20.01 -41.11
N GLY A 154 -11.81 -18.90 -41.86
CA GLY A 154 -12.84 -17.86 -41.83
C GLY A 154 -14.01 -17.99 -42.81
N GLU A 155 -14.91 -16.99 -42.76
CA GLU A 155 -15.78 -16.58 -43.87
C GLU A 155 -16.30 -15.14 -43.66
N THR A 156 -16.45 -14.40 -44.76
CA THR A 156 -16.87 -13.00 -44.84
C THR A 156 -18.34 -12.94 -45.29
N THR A 157 -19.19 -12.11 -44.66
CA THR A 157 -20.42 -11.61 -45.29
C THR A 157 -20.82 -10.24 -44.73
N THR A 158 -21.36 -9.40 -45.61
CA THR A 158 -21.45 -7.94 -45.52
C THR A 158 -22.80 -7.41 -44.99
N THR A 159 -22.75 -6.17 -44.48
CA THR A 159 -23.78 -5.10 -44.39
C THR A 159 -24.95 -5.21 -43.41
N GLY A 160 -24.92 -4.31 -42.43
CA GLY A 160 -26.08 -3.78 -41.70
C GLY A 160 -25.61 -2.68 -40.74
N GLN A 161 -25.89 -1.41 -41.05
CA GLN A 161 -25.61 -0.29 -40.17
C GLN A 161 -26.44 -0.43 -38.89
N LYS A 162 -25.76 -0.71 -37.77
CA LYS A 162 -26.27 -0.59 -36.41
C LYS A 162 -25.38 0.45 -35.73
N GLU A 163 -25.98 1.49 -35.16
CA GLU A 163 -25.27 2.44 -34.30
C GLU A 163 -24.39 1.66 -33.32
N THR A 164 -23.08 1.78 -33.50
CA THR A 164 -22.09 1.13 -32.65
C THR A 164 -22.15 1.75 -31.28
N GLU A 165 -22.81 1.06 -30.36
CA GLU A 165 -22.50 1.12 -28.94
C GLU A 165 -20.97 1.05 -28.80
N ALA A 166 -20.38 2.04 -28.15
CA ALA A 166 -18.94 2.14 -28.01
C ALA A 166 -18.40 0.81 -27.43
N PRO A 167 -17.28 0.28 -27.96
CA PRO A 167 -16.74 -0.98 -27.46
C PRO A 167 -16.54 -0.91 -25.95
N VAL A 168 -17.09 -1.87 -25.20
CA VAL A 168 -16.83 -2.00 -23.75
C VAL A 168 -15.31 -1.98 -23.56
N PRO A 169 -14.77 -1.06 -22.74
CA PRO A 169 -13.33 -0.97 -22.54
C PRO A 169 -12.80 -2.30 -22.02
N PRO A 170 -11.57 -2.70 -22.38
CA PRO A 170 -11.00 -3.92 -21.82
C PRO A 170 -11.00 -3.84 -20.29
N ALA A 171 -11.13 -4.98 -19.60
CA ALA A 171 -11.28 -5.04 -18.14
C ALA A 171 -10.16 -4.32 -17.35
N ASN A 172 -9.02 -4.05 -17.99
CA ASN A 172 -7.88 -3.32 -17.45
C ASN A 172 -7.87 -1.80 -17.78
N ASN A 173 -8.96 -1.25 -18.34
CA ASN A 173 -9.08 0.15 -18.76
C ASN A 173 -10.47 0.75 -18.45
N GLN A 174 -10.98 0.52 -17.25
CA GLN A 174 -12.27 1.02 -16.79
C GLN A 174 -12.18 2.44 -16.21
N MET A 175 -11.04 2.87 -15.65
CA MET A 175 -10.92 4.21 -15.06
C MET A 175 -10.87 5.32 -16.13
N CYS A 176 -10.18 5.08 -17.25
CA CYS A 176 -10.14 5.98 -18.39
C CYS A 176 -10.40 5.22 -19.70
N PRO A 177 -11.67 4.87 -19.98
CA PRO A 177 -12.10 4.11 -21.17
C PRO A 177 -11.52 4.58 -22.49
N GLY A 178 -11.47 5.90 -22.70
CA GLY A 178 -10.98 6.52 -23.94
C GLY A 178 -9.46 6.57 -24.07
N ASN A 179 -8.73 6.35 -22.98
CA ASN A 179 -7.27 6.46 -22.97
C ASN A 179 -6.65 5.10 -23.25
N LYS A 180 -5.72 5.07 -24.21
CA LYS A 180 -4.92 3.88 -24.54
C LYS A 180 -3.56 3.94 -23.85
N ARG A 181 -2.84 2.81 -23.84
CA ARG A 181 -1.47 2.61 -23.30
C ARG A 181 -1.33 2.62 -21.78
N THR A 182 -2.02 3.47 -21.03
CA THR A 182 -2.07 3.37 -19.56
C THR A 182 -3.21 2.43 -19.16
N ASN A 183 -2.98 1.58 -18.16
CA ASN A 183 -4.00 0.65 -17.66
C ASN A 183 -4.34 0.98 -16.19
N ASP A 184 -5.45 0.47 -15.70
CA ASP A 184 -5.96 0.78 -14.37
C ASP A 184 -5.00 0.38 -13.24
N LYS A 185 -4.14 -0.64 -13.45
CA LYS A 185 -3.14 -1.01 -12.43
C LYS A 185 -2.13 0.13 -12.21
N ILE A 186 -1.68 0.79 -13.27
CA ILE A 186 -0.77 1.94 -13.16
C ILE A 186 -1.51 3.12 -12.51
N ARG A 187 -2.76 3.39 -12.92
CA ARG A 187 -3.58 4.50 -12.41
C ARG A 187 -3.83 4.37 -10.91
N LYS A 188 -4.34 3.21 -10.48
CA LYS A 188 -4.57 2.87 -9.06
C LYS A 188 -3.27 2.96 -8.28
N LYS A 189 -2.19 2.31 -8.76
CA LYS A 189 -0.89 2.37 -8.09
C LYS A 189 -0.40 3.81 -7.90
N ALA A 190 -0.55 4.67 -8.90
CA ALA A 190 -0.15 6.06 -8.81
C ALA A 190 -0.98 6.85 -7.80
N LEU A 191 -2.30 6.71 -7.89
CA LEU A 191 -3.26 7.40 -7.04
C LEU A 191 -3.12 6.97 -5.58
N ASP A 192 -3.11 5.66 -5.32
CA ASP A 192 -3.09 5.08 -3.98
C ASP A 192 -1.79 5.43 -3.25
N LEU A 193 -0.63 5.27 -3.92
CA LEU A 193 0.65 5.63 -3.30
C LEU A 193 0.77 7.13 -3.02
N THR A 194 0.21 7.98 -3.88
CA THR A 194 0.28 9.43 -3.67
C THR A 194 -0.68 9.87 -2.57
N ASN A 195 -1.91 9.34 -2.52
CA ASN A 195 -2.86 9.62 -1.45
C ASN A 195 -2.42 9.06 -0.10
N TRP A 196 -1.86 7.84 -0.05
CA TRP A 196 -1.27 7.30 1.17
C TRP A 196 -0.15 8.19 1.70
N ARG A 197 0.72 8.69 0.80
CA ARG A 197 1.78 9.66 1.14
C ARG A 197 1.23 10.97 1.69
N ARG A 198 0.19 11.52 1.08
CA ARG A 198 -0.51 12.72 1.56
C ARG A 198 -1.16 12.49 2.92
N SER A 199 -1.74 11.31 3.15
CA SER A 199 -2.34 10.91 4.43
C SER A 199 -1.32 10.89 5.56
N VAL A 200 -0.20 10.17 5.41
CA VAL A 200 0.85 10.13 6.44
C VAL A 200 1.50 11.49 6.66
N LEU A 201 1.58 12.34 5.63
CA LEU A 201 2.03 13.72 5.78
C LEU A 201 1.03 14.56 6.58
N ALA A 202 -0.26 14.45 6.25
CA ALA A 202 -1.32 15.20 6.92
C ALA A 202 -1.42 14.86 8.41
N GLN A 203 -1.05 13.65 8.78
CA GLN A 203 -0.97 13.15 10.15
C GLN A 203 0.38 13.39 10.82
N GLY A 204 1.33 14.08 10.16
CA GLY A 204 2.60 14.47 10.76
C GLY A 204 3.63 13.35 10.91
N GLN A 205 3.50 12.27 10.14
CA GLN A 205 4.37 11.07 10.23
C GLN A 205 5.55 11.10 9.25
N VAL A 206 5.75 12.22 8.54
CA VAL A 206 6.83 12.37 7.54
C VAL A 206 8.01 13.10 8.13
N VAL A 207 9.13 12.40 8.30
CA VAL A 207 10.40 12.96 8.80
C VAL A 207 11.17 13.67 7.69
N LYS A 208 11.76 14.84 7.98
CA LYS A 208 12.68 15.57 7.11
C LYS A 208 14.13 15.11 7.31
N ARG A 209 15.04 15.55 6.45
CA ARG A 209 16.48 15.24 6.56
C ARG A 209 17.09 15.44 7.95
N ASN A 210 16.65 16.47 8.68
CA ASN A 210 17.17 16.81 10.01
C ASN A 210 16.53 16.03 11.17
N GLY A 211 15.77 14.97 10.88
CA GLY A 211 15.07 14.17 11.90
C GLY A 211 13.80 14.80 12.45
N VAL A 212 13.49 16.06 12.08
CA VAL A 212 12.27 16.75 12.52
C VAL A 212 11.11 16.36 11.61
N TYR A 213 9.97 16.03 12.21
CA TYR A 213 8.73 15.75 11.47
C TYR A 213 8.20 16.99 10.73
N MET A 214 7.60 16.76 9.58
CA MET A 214 6.74 17.73 8.91
C MET A 214 5.49 17.98 9.78
N PRO A 215 5.02 19.23 9.92
CA PRO A 215 3.79 19.52 10.65
C PRO A 215 2.58 18.77 10.07
N THR A 216 1.58 18.47 10.91
CA THR A 216 0.26 18.00 10.45
C THR A 216 -0.38 19.01 9.49
N ALA A 217 -1.23 18.54 8.58
CA ALA A 217 -1.88 19.37 7.57
C ALA A 217 -3.38 19.51 7.84
N ALA A 218 -3.85 20.74 8.01
CA ALA A 218 -5.25 21.01 8.32
C ALA A 218 -6.20 20.93 7.10
N ASN A 219 -5.65 21.06 5.88
CA ASN A 219 -6.43 21.24 4.64
C ASN A 219 -6.02 20.31 3.49
N MET A 220 -5.33 19.20 3.78
CA MET A 220 -4.78 18.32 2.73
C MET A 220 -5.90 17.63 1.95
N GLN A 221 -6.10 17.96 0.68
CA GLN A 221 -7.13 17.30 -0.14
C GLN A 221 -6.71 15.90 -0.60
N LYS A 222 -7.67 14.99 -0.74
CA LYS A 222 -7.49 13.70 -1.44
C LYS A 222 -7.43 13.95 -2.94
N LEU A 223 -6.45 13.36 -3.61
CA LEU A 223 -6.34 13.40 -5.06
C LEU A 223 -7.38 12.48 -5.69
N ARG A 224 -7.95 12.92 -6.81
CA ARG A 224 -8.76 12.11 -7.73
C ARG A 224 -8.01 11.94 -9.06
N TYR A 225 -8.25 10.83 -9.73
CA TYR A 225 -7.63 10.58 -11.03
C TYR A 225 -8.36 11.37 -12.13
N ASP A 226 -7.61 12.00 -13.03
CA ASP A 226 -8.13 12.82 -14.12
C ASP A 226 -7.55 12.31 -15.46
N CYS A 227 -8.44 11.84 -16.33
CA CYS A 227 -8.06 11.20 -17.59
C CYS A 227 -7.49 12.19 -18.62
N ASP A 228 -7.85 13.46 -18.56
CA ASP A 228 -7.31 14.49 -19.45
C ASP A 228 -5.87 14.85 -19.06
N LEU A 229 -5.59 14.90 -17.75
CA LEU A 229 -4.22 15.01 -17.25
C LEU A 229 -3.38 13.78 -17.65
N GLU A 230 -3.94 12.58 -17.65
CA GLU A 230 -3.22 11.38 -18.12
C GLU A 230 -2.86 11.49 -19.61
N LEU A 231 -3.75 11.98 -20.46
CA LEU A 231 -3.44 12.16 -21.88
C LEU A 231 -2.28 13.13 -22.09
N LYS A 232 -2.28 14.27 -21.38
CA LYS A 232 -1.18 15.23 -21.41
C LYS A 232 0.12 14.62 -20.86
N ALA A 233 0.03 13.81 -19.80
CA ALA A 233 1.18 13.08 -19.24
C ALA A 233 1.75 12.07 -20.26
N ARG A 234 0.87 11.37 -20.99
CA ARG A 234 1.24 10.45 -22.08
C ARG A 234 2.00 11.16 -23.18
N ASP A 235 1.46 12.25 -23.71
CA ASP A 235 2.11 12.98 -24.80
C ASP A 235 3.50 13.48 -24.37
N ARG A 236 3.63 13.90 -23.10
CA ARG A 236 4.93 14.24 -22.51
C ARG A 236 5.87 13.05 -22.40
N ALA A 237 5.38 11.89 -21.98
CA ALA A 237 6.20 10.69 -21.77
C ALA A 237 6.68 10.09 -23.09
N GLU A 238 5.81 10.06 -24.11
CA GLU A 238 6.07 9.57 -25.48
C GLU A 238 7.16 10.35 -26.20
N ALA A 239 7.36 11.63 -25.86
CA ALA A 239 8.44 12.42 -26.44
C ALA A 239 9.84 11.91 -26.06
N CYS A 240 9.97 11.14 -24.96
CA CYS A 240 11.24 10.61 -24.43
C CYS A 240 12.36 11.65 -24.35
N GLN A 241 12.03 12.94 -24.12
CA GLN A 241 12.99 14.03 -24.09
C GLN A 241 13.70 14.15 -22.73
N PRO A 242 14.99 14.55 -22.71
CA PRO A 242 15.71 14.84 -21.47
C PRO A 242 14.94 15.80 -20.55
N VAL A 243 15.14 15.66 -19.23
CA VAL A 243 14.43 16.42 -18.18
C VAL A 243 14.96 17.86 -18.07
N GLU A 244 14.94 18.61 -19.17
CA GLU A 244 15.43 20.00 -19.20
C GLU A 244 14.27 21.02 -19.26
N ASN A 245 13.15 20.65 -19.90
CA ASN A 245 12.01 21.55 -20.09
C ASN A 245 10.85 21.14 -19.16
N GLU A 246 10.80 21.59 -17.90
CA GLU A 246 9.60 21.38 -17.08
C GLU A 246 8.42 22.17 -17.67
N ALA A 247 7.33 21.49 -18.05
CA ALA A 247 6.08 22.14 -18.47
C ALA A 247 5.32 22.55 -17.21
N ASN A 248 5.81 23.60 -16.54
CA ASN A 248 4.99 24.33 -15.59
C ASN A 248 4.09 25.25 -16.42
N THR A 249 2.83 24.84 -16.56
CA THR A 249 1.82 25.61 -17.28
C THR A 249 0.87 26.26 -16.28
N GLN A 250 -0.02 27.12 -16.77
CA GLN A 250 -1.11 27.66 -15.95
C GLN A 250 -2.08 26.57 -15.47
N ASP A 251 -2.12 25.40 -16.15
CA ASP A 251 -3.12 24.37 -15.94
C ASP A 251 -2.65 23.24 -15.02
N TYR A 252 -1.36 22.92 -15.07
CA TYR A 252 -0.78 21.81 -14.33
C TYR A 252 0.73 21.95 -14.11
N GLN A 253 1.23 21.19 -13.14
CA GLN A 253 2.66 20.93 -12.95
C GLN A 253 2.98 19.47 -13.15
N GLU A 254 4.25 19.18 -13.39
CA GLU A 254 4.72 17.83 -13.69
C GLU A 254 5.81 17.34 -12.75
N ASN A 255 5.76 16.05 -12.46
CA ASN A 255 6.92 15.29 -12.02
C ASN A 255 7.26 14.27 -13.11
N ARG A 256 8.56 14.14 -13.38
CA ARG A 256 9.12 13.18 -14.33
C ARG A 256 10.25 12.40 -13.69
N TYR A 257 10.41 11.16 -14.09
CA TYR A 257 11.54 10.35 -13.65
C TYR A 257 11.86 9.28 -14.69
N TYR A 258 13.16 9.12 -14.97
CA TYR A 258 13.67 8.04 -15.79
C TYR A 258 14.23 6.95 -14.87
N ILE A 259 13.80 5.71 -15.10
CA ILE A 259 14.20 4.54 -14.32
C ILE A 259 14.88 3.57 -15.27
N PRO A 260 16.15 3.19 -15.05
CA PRO A 260 16.77 2.09 -15.77
C PRO A 260 15.90 0.83 -15.67
N LYS A 261 15.67 0.13 -16.78
CA LYS A 261 14.91 -1.13 -16.76
C LYS A 261 15.54 -2.18 -15.85
N SER A 262 16.86 -2.13 -15.66
CA SER A 262 17.60 -2.96 -14.71
C SER A 262 17.15 -2.77 -13.25
N ASP A 263 16.60 -1.61 -12.91
CA ASP A 263 16.22 -1.25 -11.54
C ASP A 263 14.77 -1.66 -11.24
N VAL A 264 14.05 -2.20 -12.24
CA VAL A 264 12.68 -2.70 -12.11
C VAL A 264 12.72 -4.22 -12.17
N ALA A 265 12.46 -4.86 -11.01
CA ALA A 265 12.65 -6.30 -10.85
C ALA A 265 11.53 -7.17 -11.45
N SER A 266 10.28 -6.68 -11.53
CA SER A 266 9.15 -7.50 -12.00
C SER A 266 9.16 -7.69 -13.52
N ALA A 267 9.05 -8.95 -13.94
CA ALA A 267 8.80 -9.32 -15.33
C ALA A 267 7.30 -9.20 -15.69
N GLU A 268 6.42 -9.34 -14.71
CA GLU A 268 4.97 -9.42 -14.88
C GLU A 268 4.31 -8.04 -14.99
N ALA A 269 4.80 -7.05 -14.24
CA ALA A 269 4.21 -5.71 -14.20
C ALA A 269 5.25 -4.56 -14.15
N PRO A 270 6.28 -4.56 -15.02
CA PRO A 270 7.39 -3.62 -14.93
C PRO A 270 6.97 -2.14 -14.97
N ARG A 271 5.93 -1.79 -15.74
CA ARG A 271 5.41 -0.41 -15.81
C ARG A 271 4.72 0.03 -14.51
N VAL A 272 4.08 -0.90 -13.79
CA VAL A 272 3.44 -0.59 -12.50
C VAL A 272 4.52 -0.35 -11.44
N ASP A 273 5.55 -1.18 -11.44
CA ASP A 273 6.68 -1.05 -10.53
C ASP A 273 7.52 0.19 -10.82
N ALA A 274 7.72 0.52 -12.10
CA ALA A 274 8.34 1.77 -12.50
C ALA A 274 7.57 2.98 -11.94
N MET A 275 6.23 3.01 -12.06
CA MET A 275 5.42 4.08 -11.47
C MET A 275 5.60 4.16 -9.94
N ALA A 276 5.60 3.02 -9.26
CA ALA A 276 5.81 2.97 -7.82
C ALA A 276 7.20 3.48 -7.40
N ALA A 277 8.23 3.11 -8.16
CA ALA A 277 9.60 3.60 -7.97
C ALA A 277 9.69 5.11 -8.18
N SER A 278 9.11 5.66 -9.25
CA SER A 278 9.10 7.11 -9.51
C SER A 278 8.43 7.89 -8.38
N ILE A 279 7.30 7.41 -7.86
CA ILE A 279 6.61 8.03 -6.73
C ILE A 279 7.48 8.03 -5.46
N LYS A 280 8.22 6.95 -5.21
CA LYS A 280 9.21 6.91 -4.11
C LYS A 280 10.34 7.93 -4.33
N GLU A 281 10.83 8.05 -5.56
CA GLU A 281 11.93 8.94 -5.95
C GLU A 281 11.59 10.43 -5.83
N TRP A 282 10.36 10.81 -6.19
CA TRP A 282 9.87 12.17 -5.97
C TRP A 282 9.64 12.46 -4.49
N TRP A 283 9.01 11.54 -3.77
CA TRP A 283 8.68 11.76 -2.36
C TRP A 283 9.89 11.81 -1.45
N LYS A 284 10.91 10.96 -1.69
CA LYS A 284 12.07 10.84 -0.80
C LYS A 284 12.88 12.13 -0.67
N ARG A 285 12.69 13.11 -1.56
CA ARG A 285 13.37 14.41 -1.51
C ARG A 285 13.13 15.16 -0.20
N VAL A 286 12.00 14.97 0.47
CA VAL A 286 11.77 15.51 1.84
C VAL A 286 12.82 15.06 2.87
N ARG A 287 13.43 13.88 2.66
CA ARG A 287 14.47 13.30 3.53
C ARG A 287 15.89 13.56 3.06
N LEU A 288 16.09 14.04 1.83
CA LEU A 288 17.43 14.18 1.21
C LEU A 288 17.84 15.64 1.04
N ASP A 289 16.88 16.51 0.75
CA ASP A 289 17.15 17.91 0.41
C ASP A 289 17.14 18.79 1.67
N GLU A 290 17.39 20.09 1.48
CA GLU A 290 17.29 21.06 2.56
C GLU A 290 15.88 21.02 3.20
N PRO A 291 15.76 20.95 4.53
CA PRO A 291 14.47 20.83 5.20
C PRO A 291 13.54 22.00 4.92
N ILE A 292 12.27 21.70 4.63
CA ILE A 292 11.20 22.69 4.58
C ILE A 292 10.94 23.22 6.00
N GLY A 293 10.78 24.54 6.11
CA GLY A 293 10.47 25.22 7.37
C GLY A 293 9.11 24.81 7.94
N LEU A 294 8.92 24.95 9.25
CA LEU A 294 7.69 24.51 9.95
C LEU A 294 6.42 25.29 9.57
N GLN A 295 6.57 26.41 8.86
CA GLN A 295 5.43 27.13 8.28
C GLN A 295 5.02 26.60 6.90
N CYS A 296 5.71 25.58 6.38
CA CYS A 296 5.43 24.88 5.13
C CYS A 296 5.38 25.77 3.89
N TYR A 297 6.14 26.87 3.86
CA TYR A 297 6.25 27.72 2.68
C TYR A 297 7.13 27.10 1.60
N PHE A 298 6.67 27.18 0.36
CA PHE A 298 7.51 27.02 -0.82
C PHE A 298 8.17 28.37 -1.13
N ARG A 299 9.51 28.42 -1.13
CA ARG A 299 10.30 29.63 -1.31
C ARG A 299 11.03 29.57 -2.64
N ALA A 300 11.48 30.73 -3.15
CA ALA A 300 12.22 30.83 -4.41
C ALA A 300 13.38 29.82 -4.53
N LYS A 301 14.14 29.60 -3.45
CA LYS A 301 15.24 28.61 -3.45
C LYS A 301 14.80 27.18 -3.76
N HIS A 302 13.56 26.81 -3.46
CA HIS A 302 13.05 25.45 -3.70
C HIS A 302 12.77 25.19 -5.18
N GLU A 303 12.62 26.21 -6.02
CA GLU A 303 12.39 26.05 -7.47
C GLU A 303 13.57 25.35 -8.16
N SER A 304 14.80 25.70 -7.78
CA SER A 304 16.01 25.09 -8.33
C SER A 304 16.40 23.76 -7.66
N MET A 305 15.71 23.37 -6.58
CA MET A 305 15.98 22.16 -5.80
C MET A 305 15.10 20.98 -6.23
N GLN A 306 15.55 19.76 -5.92
CA GLN A 306 14.79 18.54 -6.25
C GLN A 306 13.57 18.33 -5.33
N VAL A 307 13.52 18.99 -4.17
CA VAL A 307 12.39 19.02 -3.22
C VAL A 307 11.09 19.51 -3.86
N ARG A 308 11.19 20.22 -4.99
CA ARG A 308 10.02 20.57 -5.82
C ARG A 308 9.18 19.37 -6.24
N THR A 309 9.81 18.20 -6.42
CA THR A 309 9.09 16.97 -6.79
C THR A 309 8.24 16.43 -5.63
N PHE A 310 8.77 16.43 -4.40
CA PHE A 310 8.01 16.13 -3.19
C PHE A 310 6.86 17.13 -2.98
N THR A 311 7.14 18.43 -3.11
CA THR A 311 6.16 19.48 -2.81
C THR A 311 4.98 19.50 -3.78
N ARG A 312 5.15 19.12 -5.05
CA ARG A 312 4.04 18.88 -6.00
C ARG A 312 3.06 17.82 -5.49
N MET A 313 3.59 16.69 -5.01
CA MET A 313 2.77 15.61 -4.47
C MET A 313 2.08 16.03 -3.15
N ALA A 314 2.77 16.85 -2.34
CA ALA A 314 2.31 17.32 -1.05
C ALA A 314 1.43 18.58 -1.10
N TRP A 315 1.14 19.14 -2.28
CA TRP A 315 0.43 20.41 -2.39
C TRP A 315 -1.06 20.26 -2.03
N ALA A 316 -1.50 20.86 -0.94
CA ALA A 316 -2.86 20.65 -0.39
C ALA A 316 -3.97 21.09 -1.35
N ASN A 317 -3.74 22.16 -2.13
CA ASN A 317 -4.74 22.69 -3.05
C ASN A 317 -4.84 21.89 -4.36
N THR A 318 -3.86 21.04 -4.67
CA THR A 318 -3.92 20.11 -5.79
C THR A 318 -4.84 18.95 -5.40
N ASN A 319 -5.84 18.68 -6.23
CA ASN A 319 -6.85 17.63 -6.00
C ASN A 319 -7.06 16.69 -7.20
N LYS A 320 -6.33 16.89 -8.30
CA LYS A 320 -6.36 16.03 -9.49
C LYS A 320 -4.97 15.58 -9.86
N MET A 321 -4.86 14.34 -10.34
CA MET A 321 -3.64 13.82 -10.93
C MET A 321 -3.91 12.92 -12.13
N GLY A 322 -2.97 12.87 -13.07
CA GLY A 322 -2.97 11.92 -14.17
C GLY A 322 -1.54 11.48 -14.49
N CYS A 323 -1.32 10.18 -14.66
CA CYS A 323 0.01 9.61 -14.74
C CYS A 323 0.17 8.59 -15.86
N THR A 324 1.40 8.36 -16.28
CA THR A 324 1.74 7.35 -17.28
C THR A 324 3.15 6.84 -17.05
N VAL A 325 3.45 5.68 -17.65
CA VAL A 325 4.81 5.17 -17.82
C VAL A 325 5.00 4.79 -19.27
N GLN A 326 6.00 5.38 -19.91
CA GLN A 326 6.39 5.11 -21.28
C GLN A 326 7.73 4.37 -21.32
N GLU A 327 7.91 3.52 -22.31
CA GLU A 327 9.19 2.90 -22.60
C GLU A 327 10.05 3.83 -23.47
N CYS A 328 11.29 4.09 -23.03
CA CYS A 328 12.25 4.94 -23.72
C CYS A 328 13.61 4.21 -23.75
N GLY A 329 13.85 3.37 -24.76
CA GLY A 329 15.09 2.60 -24.89
C GLY A 329 15.30 1.61 -23.73
N ASP A 330 16.40 1.75 -23.00
CA ASP A 330 16.74 0.96 -21.82
C ASP A 330 16.14 1.49 -20.51
N GLN A 331 15.30 2.53 -20.58
CA GLN A 331 14.67 3.17 -19.42
C GLN A 331 13.14 3.18 -19.53
N TRP A 332 12.49 3.25 -18.38
CA TRP A 332 11.10 3.65 -18.21
C TRP A 332 11.04 5.15 -17.91
N HIS A 333 10.21 5.89 -18.62
CA HIS A 333 9.92 7.29 -18.36
C HIS A 333 8.54 7.42 -17.71
N ALA A 334 8.50 7.70 -16.42
CA ALA A 334 7.28 7.96 -15.69
C ALA A 334 6.99 9.46 -15.62
N VAL A 335 5.74 9.83 -15.86
CA VAL A 335 5.27 11.21 -15.79
C VAL A 335 3.96 11.25 -15.02
N CYS A 336 3.86 12.18 -14.07
CA CYS A 336 2.62 12.52 -13.38
C CYS A 336 2.37 14.01 -13.46
N LEU A 337 1.16 14.39 -13.84
CA LEU A 337 0.68 15.76 -13.85
C LEU A 337 -0.29 16.01 -12.70
N TYR A 338 -0.28 17.24 -12.20
CA TYR A 338 -1.00 17.67 -11.00
C TYR A 338 -1.77 18.96 -11.27
N SER A 339 -3.05 18.99 -10.92
CA SER A 339 -3.91 20.18 -11.08
C SER A 339 -4.84 20.40 -9.87
N PRO A 340 -5.17 21.64 -9.49
CA PRO A 340 -4.50 22.89 -9.89
C PRO A 340 -2.98 22.86 -9.62
N PRO A 341 -2.18 23.67 -10.33
CA PRO A 341 -0.72 23.65 -10.18
C PRO A 341 -0.28 24.09 -8.78
N GLY A 342 0.69 23.37 -8.23
CA GLY A 342 1.29 23.66 -6.93
C GLY A 342 2.55 24.52 -7.01
N ASN A 343 3.47 24.35 -6.06
CA ASN A 343 4.80 24.97 -6.01
C ASN A 343 4.85 26.45 -6.39
N LYS A 344 3.86 27.21 -5.94
CA LYS A 344 3.84 28.65 -6.15
C LYS A 344 4.75 29.31 -5.12
N VAL A 345 5.68 30.13 -5.59
CA VAL A 345 6.65 30.82 -4.74
C VAL A 345 5.92 31.72 -3.75
N GLU A 346 6.36 31.67 -2.50
CA GLU A 346 5.76 32.35 -1.34
C GLU A 346 4.38 31.83 -0.91
N GLU A 347 3.86 30.76 -1.53
CA GLU A 347 2.67 30.07 -1.04
C GLU A 347 3.01 28.90 -0.11
N ARG A 348 2.04 28.49 0.69
CA ARG A 348 2.17 27.32 1.56
C ARG A 348 1.86 26.04 0.78
N ILE A 349 2.70 25.03 0.97
CA ILE A 349 2.50 23.68 0.44
C ILE A 349 1.20 23.10 0.99
N TYR A 350 0.97 23.30 2.29
CA TYR A 350 -0.27 23.03 3.00
C TYR A 350 -0.35 23.92 4.24
N ILE A 351 -1.52 24.04 4.86
CA ILE A 351 -1.68 24.82 6.09
C ILE A 351 -1.34 23.93 7.29
N PRO A 352 -0.26 24.23 8.06
CA PRO A 352 0.05 23.52 9.28
C PRO A 352 -1.09 23.68 10.31
N GLY A 353 -1.49 22.59 10.95
CA GLY A 353 -2.53 22.59 11.97
C GLY A 353 -3.14 21.21 12.15
N THR A 354 -4.08 21.09 13.11
CA THR A 354 -4.76 19.83 13.38
C THR A 354 -5.43 19.30 12.10
N THR A 355 -5.20 18.02 11.81
CA THR A 355 -5.68 17.36 10.59
C THR A 355 -7.17 17.58 10.39
N CYS A 356 -7.56 17.88 9.15
CA CYS A 356 -8.93 18.17 8.73
C CYS A 356 -9.66 19.38 9.36
N THR A 357 -8.98 20.25 10.11
CA THR A 357 -9.65 21.42 10.72
C THR A 357 -9.91 22.57 9.76
N MET A 358 -9.32 22.54 8.57
CA MET A 358 -9.48 23.56 7.53
C MET A 358 -9.70 22.95 6.15
N CYS A 359 -10.51 21.88 6.08
CA CYS A 359 -10.90 21.33 4.78
C CYS A 359 -11.58 22.40 3.91
N PRO A 360 -11.22 22.50 2.61
CA PRO A 360 -11.83 23.47 1.70
C PRO A 360 -13.35 23.32 1.63
N VAL A 361 -14.04 24.42 1.33
CA VAL A 361 -15.50 24.42 1.14
C VAL A 361 -15.90 23.39 0.09
N GLY A 362 -16.95 22.61 0.39
CA GLY A 362 -17.44 21.53 -0.46
C GLY A 362 -16.67 20.21 -0.29
N THR A 363 -15.80 20.10 0.71
CA THR A 363 -15.13 18.84 1.08
C THR A 363 -15.41 18.49 2.53
N SER A 364 -15.35 17.19 2.85
CA SER A 364 -15.44 16.63 4.19
C SER A 364 -14.19 15.83 4.53
N CYS A 365 -13.92 15.66 5.82
CA CYS A 365 -12.79 14.85 6.24
C CYS A 365 -13.09 13.36 6.11
N ASP A 366 -12.29 12.66 5.31
CA ASP A 366 -12.09 11.22 5.46
C ASP A 366 -11.23 11.01 6.71
N ARG A 367 -11.87 10.60 7.80
CA ARG A 367 -11.22 10.48 9.12
C ARG A 367 -10.19 9.36 9.17
N ALA A 368 -10.36 8.31 8.39
CA ALA A 368 -9.39 7.22 8.32
C ALA A 368 -8.10 7.68 7.62
N LEU A 369 -8.23 8.50 6.57
CA LEU A 369 -7.07 8.99 5.82
C LEU A 369 -6.53 10.33 6.33
N GLY A 370 -7.29 11.09 7.11
CA GLY A 370 -6.94 12.47 7.46
C GLY A 370 -6.85 13.40 6.25
N LEU A 371 -7.66 13.14 5.21
CA LEU A 371 -7.70 13.89 3.96
C LEU A 371 -9.06 14.53 3.74
N CYS A 372 -9.07 15.70 3.12
CA CYS A 372 -10.28 16.41 2.70
C CYS A 372 -10.75 15.86 1.35
N GLU A 373 -11.93 15.27 1.33
CA GLU A 373 -12.53 14.62 0.16
C GLU A 373 -13.83 15.35 -0.19
N ALA A 374 -13.98 15.73 -1.46
CA ALA A 374 -15.28 16.15 -1.98
C ALA A 374 -16.28 14.99 -1.86
N PRO A 375 -17.58 15.25 -1.72
CA PRO A 375 -18.59 14.19 -1.74
C PRO A 375 -18.61 13.38 -3.05
#